data_AF-A0A6L8LJ44-F1
#
_entry.id   AF-A0A6L8LJ44-F1
#
_cell.length_a   1.000
_cell.length_b   1.000
_cell.length_c   1.000
_cell.angle_alpha   90.00
_cell.angle_beta   90.00
_cell.angle_gamma   90.00
#
_symmetry.space_group_name_H-M   'P 1'
#
loop_
_entity.id
_entity.type
_entity.pdbx_description
1 polymer ?
#
loop_
_entity_poly.entity_id
_entity_poly.type
_entity_poly.pdbx_seq_one_letter_code
_entity_poly.pdbx_strand_id
1 'polypeptide(L)'
;MALSRRTGQRFQSSIWPGFVDAMTGLLLVLMFVLTIFMVVQFVLRETISGQESKLDALSAEVAALADALGLEKRRSAELTERVGELDATLAAARQQADAREALIASLTAERDSTAAALDAANLKITDFEAQVASLLAQRDEALGAVASLEQERAGLIDEREALNLALAQARDEIDAGAEAARLAAAKREALEALIADLQAQNAEAQTANAGLTARVGELEDALSEEEKARLAEAAAAEALREKLQNADAELTAMTLALEEQRRKAEETLTLLAAADVASKDLTAKLATALARAEGGEQAIADLRTRLSEAEAALATDKETLQQRLAEALAAKLAAEQAAGENLSEAERQAALAAAANEALSQEKAISTEAQRQQALLNQQIAALRTQLGSLQALLDDYKERDVSAKVRIESLGSDLNAALARAAAEERKRRQLEEAERLRLEEEKQRLEAEKKDLENYRSEFFGRMRELLGDREGVRIVGDRFVFSSEVLFASGSADLSEGGAAQIANVASILRDISADIPKEIDWIIRVDGHTDDRPIWPGAEFADNWELSQARALSVVRFMVQNLGIPPERLSANGFGQYQPVNTDDTDEARAQNRRIELKLTER
;
A
#
# COMPACT_ATOMS: atom_id res chain seq x y z
N MET A 1 -20.61 -194.36 23.43
CA MET A 1 -20.04 -194.08 24.77
C MET A 1 -21.00 -193.16 25.49
N ALA A 2 -21.75 -193.68 26.45
CA ALA A 2 -21.44 -193.64 27.89
C ALA A 2 -21.92 -192.30 28.50
N LEU A 3 -23.09 -192.25 29.15
CA LEU A 3 -23.40 -192.65 30.54
C LEU A 3 -23.67 -191.36 31.35
N SER A 4 -24.87 -191.16 31.92
CA SER A 4 -25.15 -191.41 33.37
C SER A 4 -25.03 -190.11 34.19
N ARG A 5 -25.94 -189.70 35.09
CA ARG A 5 -27.06 -190.35 35.80
C ARG A 5 -27.81 -189.30 36.65
N ARG A 6 -29.13 -189.54 36.83
CA ARG A 6 -29.93 -189.47 38.09
C ARG A 6 -30.23 -188.11 38.75
N THR A 7 -31.41 -187.80 39.32
CA THR A 7 -32.76 -188.44 39.44
C THR A 7 -33.74 -187.50 40.19
N GLY A 8 -35.02 -187.50 39.78
CA GLY A 8 -36.25 -187.51 40.63
C GLY A 8 -36.74 -186.16 41.20
N GLN A 9 -38.03 -185.79 41.23
CA GLN A 9 -39.30 -186.54 41.20
C GLN A 9 -40.49 -185.70 40.67
N ARG A 10 -41.36 -186.38 39.88
CA ARG A 10 -42.87 -186.37 39.82
C ARG A 10 -43.63 -185.03 39.66
N PHE A 11 -44.24 -184.73 38.48
CA PHE A 11 -45.61 -185.08 37.99
C PHE A 11 -46.75 -184.51 38.90
N GLN A 12 -47.74 -183.72 38.46
CA GLN A 12 -48.65 -183.90 37.31
C GLN A 12 -49.33 -182.59 36.80
N SER A 13 -49.59 -182.57 35.48
CA SER A 13 -50.72 -181.98 34.69
C SER A 13 -51.32 -180.60 35.00
N SER A 14 -51.31 -179.72 33.98
CA SER A 14 -52.49 -178.94 33.50
C SER A 14 -52.16 -178.26 32.16
N ILE A 15 -53.12 -178.34 31.24
CA ILE A 15 -53.03 -177.99 29.81
C ILE A 15 -53.56 -176.55 29.60
N TRP A 16 -52.75 -175.70 28.94
CA TRP A 16 -53.06 -174.40 28.30
C TRP A 16 -53.59 -173.21 29.16
N PRO A 17 -52.81 -172.11 29.25
CA PRO A 17 -53.29 -170.83 28.70
C PRO A 17 -52.18 -169.91 28.09
N GLY A 18 -51.13 -170.47 27.46
CA GLY A 18 -50.00 -169.67 26.97
C GLY A 18 -50.28 -168.69 25.80
N PHE A 19 -51.42 -168.80 25.11
CA PHE A 19 -51.75 -167.90 23.99
C PHE A 19 -52.36 -166.56 24.45
N VAL A 20 -53.07 -166.54 25.59
CA VAL A 20 -53.60 -165.30 26.17
C VAL A 20 -52.45 -164.46 26.72
N ASP A 21 -51.47 -165.09 27.38
CA ASP A 21 -50.29 -164.41 27.93
C ASP A 21 -49.38 -163.84 26.84
N ALA A 22 -49.25 -164.53 25.71
CA ALA A 22 -48.54 -164.02 24.53
C ALA A 22 -49.27 -162.81 23.89
N MET A 23 -50.60 -162.81 23.81
CA MET A 23 -51.35 -161.66 23.27
C MET A 23 -51.42 -160.46 24.24
N THR A 24 -51.57 -160.69 25.54
CA THR A 24 -51.52 -159.61 26.55
C THR A 24 -50.12 -159.07 26.73
N GLY A 25 -49.08 -159.90 26.64
CA GLY A 25 -47.68 -159.49 26.60
C GLY A 25 -47.34 -158.65 25.37
N LEU A 26 -47.86 -159.02 24.19
CA LEU A 26 -47.67 -158.25 22.96
C LEU A 26 -48.45 -156.91 23.00
N LEU A 27 -49.65 -156.88 23.62
CA LEU A 27 -50.39 -155.64 23.90
C LEU A 27 -49.68 -154.73 24.92
N LEU A 28 -49.10 -155.28 25.99
CA LEU A 28 -48.33 -154.54 26.98
C LEU A 28 -47.04 -153.96 26.38
N VAL A 29 -46.33 -154.73 25.56
CA VAL A 29 -45.14 -154.26 24.84
C VAL A 29 -45.52 -153.18 23.83
N LEU A 30 -46.61 -153.35 23.07
CA LEU A 30 -47.11 -152.33 22.14
C LEU A 30 -47.50 -151.05 22.88
N MET A 31 -48.23 -151.15 23.99
CA MET A 31 -48.60 -150.01 24.84
C MET A 31 -47.37 -149.33 25.45
N PHE A 32 -46.36 -150.08 25.88
CA PHE A 32 -45.09 -149.57 26.41
C PHE A 32 -44.26 -148.84 25.34
N VAL A 33 -44.16 -149.42 24.14
CA VAL A 33 -43.50 -148.75 23.00
C VAL A 33 -44.26 -147.50 22.57
N LEU A 34 -45.59 -147.52 22.56
CA LEU A 34 -46.42 -146.35 22.27
C LEU A 34 -46.30 -145.27 23.35
N THR A 35 -46.21 -145.62 24.63
CA THR A 35 -46.00 -144.64 25.72
C THR A 35 -44.60 -144.06 25.69
N ILE A 36 -43.56 -144.86 25.46
CA ILE A 36 -42.20 -144.34 25.25
C ILE A 36 -42.17 -143.41 24.04
N PHE A 37 -42.78 -143.83 22.93
CA PHE A 37 -42.86 -143.00 21.74
C PHE A 37 -43.62 -141.70 22.02
N MET A 38 -44.74 -141.74 22.75
CA MET A 38 -45.50 -140.54 23.11
C MET A 38 -44.72 -139.61 24.05
N VAL A 39 -43.98 -140.14 25.03
CA VAL A 39 -43.13 -139.35 25.93
C VAL A 39 -41.95 -138.75 25.17
N VAL A 40 -41.30 -139.52 24.29
CA VAL A 40 -40.22 -139.01 23.42
C VAL A 40 -40.75 -137.95 22.47
N GLN A 41 -41.93 -138.14 21.88
CA GLN A 41 -42.59 -137.14 21.02
C GLN A 41 -43.01 -135.90 21.80
N PHE A 42 -43.47 -136.04 23.06
CA PHE A 42 -43.81 -134.92 23.94
C PHE A 42 -42.55 -134.12 24.31
N VAL A 43 -41.48 -134.78 24.76
CA VAL A 43 -40.21 -134.14 25.08
C VAL A 43 -39.58 -133.53 23.83
N LEU A 44 -39.63 -134.18 22.66
CA LEU A 44 -39.18 -133.57 21.40
C LEU A 44 -40.02 -132.35 21.04
N ARG A 45 -41.35 -132.42 21.17
CA ARG A 45 -42.23 -131.29 20.88
C ARG A 45 -41.99 -130.12 21.84
N GLU A 46 -41.80 -130.39 23.12
CA GLU A 46 -41.53 -129.37 24.14
C GLU A 46 -40.13 -128.76 23.96
N THR A 47 -39.12 -129.57 23.62
CA THR A 47 -37.76 -129.07 23.30
C THR A 47 -37.72 -128.28 22.00
N ILE A 48 -38.39 -128.73 20.94
CA ILE A 48 -38.50 -128.01 19.67
C ILE A 48 -39.27 -126.71 19.87
N SER A 49 -40.42 -126.73 20.56
CA SER A 49 -41.20 -125.52 20.85
C SER A 49 -40.43 -124.53 21.74
N GLY A 50 -39.67 -125.03 22.72
CA GLY A 50 -38.79 -124.20 23.54
C GLY A 50 -37.59 -123.63 22.76
N GLN A 51 -37.07 -124.37 21.78
CA GLN A 51 -36.03 -123.87 20.86
C GLN A 51 -36.58 -122.85 19.86
N GLU A 52 -37.79 -123.06 19.33
CA GLU A 52 -38.51 -122.14 18.45
C GLU A 52 -38.80 -120.81 19.15
N SER A 53 -39.33 -120.84 20.38
CA SER A 53 -39.53 -119.62 21.18
C SER A 53 -38.23 -118.87 21.49
N LYS A 54 -37.11 -119.58 21.72
CA LYS A 54 -35.79 -118.94 21.90
C LYS A 54 -35.26 -118.34 20.60
N LEU A 55 -35.47 -119.00 19.47
CA LEU A 55 -35.12 -118.47 18.15
C LEU A 55 -35.92 -117.23 17.81
N ASP A 56 -37.23 -117.22 18.11
CA ASP A 56 -38.09 -116.05 17.93
C ASP A 56 -37.64 -114.88 18.80
N ALA A 57 -37.33 -115.12 20.08
CA ALA A 57 -36.81 -114.11 20.99
C ALA A 57 -35.45 -113.54 20.51
N LEU A 58 -34.53 -114.42 20.07
CA LEU A 58 -33.23 -114.00 19.54
C LEU A 58 -33.39 -113.22 18.21
N SER A 59 -34.32 -113.64 17.35
CA SER A 59 -34.63 -112.94 16.10
C SER A 59 -35.23 -111.55 16.37
N ALA A 60 -36.09 -111.43 17.38
CA ALA A 60 -36.62 -110.14 17.81
C ALA A 60 -35.54 -109.23 18.41
N GLU A 61 -34.62 -109.78 19.20
CA GLU A 61 -33.48 -109.03 19.76
C GLU A 61 -32.51 -108.57 18.67
N VAL A 62 -32.21 -109.42 17.68
CA VAL A 62 -31.40 -109.05 16.50
C VAL A 62 -32.10 -107.97 15.67
N ALA A 63 -33.42 -108.04 15.48
CA ALA A 63 -34.18 -107.00 14.79
C ALA A 63 -34.13 -105.65 15.54
N ALA A 64 -34.34 -105.67 16.87
CA ALA A 64 -34.24 -104.47 17.70
C ALA A 64 -32.83 -103.85 17.68
N LEU A 65 -31.79 -104.67 17.71
CA LEU A 65 -30.39 -104.21 17.59
C LEU A 65 -30.10 -103.65 16.20
N ALA A 66 -30.65 -104.25 15.13
CA ALA A 66 -30.52 -103.74 13.77
C ALA A 66 -31.20 -102.36 13.61
N ASP A 67 -32.39 -102.19 14.19
CA ASP A 67 -33.11 -100.92 14.20
C ASP A 67 -32.37 -99.85 15.00
N ALA A 68 -31.85 -100.19 16.18
CA ALA A 68 -31.04 -99.29 17.00
C ALA A 68 -29.75 -98.88 16.29
N LEU A 69 -29.05 -99.83 15.65
CA LEU A 69 -27.87 -99.54 14.84
C LEU A 69 -28.22 -98.67 13.62
N GLY A 70 -29.38 -98.87 13.01
CA GLY A 70 -29.88 -98.05 11.91
C GLY A 70 -30.20 -96.61 12.33
N LEU A 71 -30.74 -96.42 13.54
CA LEU A 71 -30.94 -95.08 14.13
C LEU A 71 -29.61 -94.39 14.45
N GLU A 72 -28.67 -95.10 15.08
CA GLU A 72 -27.33 -94.55 15.37
C GLU A 72 -26.57 -94.19 14.10
N LYS A 73 -26.61 -95.04 13.06
CA LYS A 73 -26.01 -94.72 11.75
C LYS A 73 -26.63 -93.48 11.12
N ARG A 74 -27.97 -93.32 11.18
CA ARG A 74 -28.65 -92.12 10.67
C ARG A 74 -28.26 -90.87 11.47
N ARG A 75 -28.23 -90.96 12.80
CA ARG A 75 -27.80 -89.86 13.68
C ARG A 75 -26.35 -89.47 13.41
N SER A 76 -25.47 -90.44 13.22
CA SER A 76 -24.07 -90.21 12.87
C SER A 76 -23.92 -89.54 11.50
N ALA A 77 -24.72 -89.94 10.51
CA ALA A 77 -24.74 -89.29 9.20
C ALA A 77 -25.21 -87.82 9.29
N GLU A 78 -26.30 -87.57 10.02
CA GLU A 78 -26.83 -86.21 10.26
C GLU A 78 -25.82 -85.32 10.99
N LEU A 79 -25.14 -85.85 12.03
CA LEU A 79 -24.09 -85.11 12.72
C LEU A 79 -22.90 -84.80 11.80
N THR A 80 -22.54 -85.71 10.92
CA THR A 80 -21.45 -85.50 9.95
C THR A 80 -21.81 -84.39 8.96
N GLU A 81 -23.06 -84.37 8.49
CA GLU A 81 -23.58 -83.31 7.62
C GLU A 81 -23.58 -81.95 8.34
N ARG A 82 -24.11 -81.88 9.57
CA ARG A 82 -24.10 -80.65 10.38
C ARG A 82 -22.69 -80.13 10.66
N VAL A 83 -21.73 -81.02 10.92
CA VAL A 83 -20.32 -80.61 11.09
C VAL A 83 -19.77 -80.02 9.78
N GLY A 84 -20.08 -80.62 8.63
CA GLY A 84 -19.70 -80.07 7.33
C GLY A 84 -20.30 -78.68 7.06
N GLU A 85 -21.57 -78.47 7.40
CA GLU A 85 -22.23 -77.16 7.30
C GLU A 85 -21.62 -76.11 8.24
N LEU A 86 -21.30 -76.51 9.48
CA LEU A 86 -20.64 -75.63 10.46
C LEU A 86 -19.23 -75.25 10.01
N ASP A 87 -18.46 -76.21 9.46
CA ASP A 87 -17.12 -75.94 8.92
C ASP A 87 -17.18 -74.99 7.72
N ALA A 88 -18.16 -75.16 6.82
CA ALA A 88 -18.37 -74.25 5.70
C ALA A 88 -18.76 -72.84 6.18
N THR A 89 -19.64 -72.75 7.18
CA THR A 89 -20.05 -71.47 7.78
C THR A 89 -18.88 -70.78 8.48
N LEU A 90 -18.06 -71.54 9.22
CA LEU A 90 -16.86 -71.02 9.88
C LEU A 90 -15.82 -70.53 8.86
N ALA A 91 -15.63 -71.26 7.76
CA ALA A 91 -14.74 -70.84 6.68
C ALA A 91 -15.22 -69.53 6.03
N ALA A 92 -16.51 -69.41 5.74
CA ALA A 92 -17.09 -68.18 5.20
C ALA A 92 -16.96 -67.00 6.18
N ALA A 93 -17.20 -67.22 7.47
CA ALA A 93 -17.04 -66.19 8.50
C ALA A 93 -15.59 -65.71 8.64
N ARG A 94 -14.61 -66.63 8.55
CA ARG A 94 -13.17 -66.28 8.53
C ARG A 94 -12.81 -65.46 7.31
N GLN A 95 -13.26 -65.84 6.12
CA GLN A 95 -13.01 -65.07 4.91
C GLN A 95 -13.61 -63.65 4.98
N GLN A 96 -14.80 -63.51 5.57
CA GLN A 96 -15.38 -62.18 5.81
C GLN A 96 -14.58 -61.36 6.83
N ALA A 97 -14.04 -62.00 7.88
CA ALA A 97 -13.18 -61.32 8.85
C ALA A 97 -11.89 -60.81 8.19
N ASP A 98 -11.23 -61.65 7.38
CA ASP A 98 -10.01 -61.28 6.65
C ASP A 98 -10.28 -60.11 5.67
N ALA A 99 -11.42 -60.13 4.97
CA ALA A 99 -11.83 -59.06 4.08
C ALA A 99 -12.08 -57.73 4.82
N ARG A 100 -12.70 -57.79 6.01
CA ARG A 100 -12.92 -56.62 6.86
C ARG A 100 -11.60 -56.07 7.40
N GLU A 101 -10.67 -56.94 7.79
CA GLU A 101 -9.34 -56.53 8.26
C GLU A 101 -8.55 -55.82 7.15
N ALA A 102 -8.59 -56.36 5.93
CA ALA A 102 -7.98 -55.71 4.76
C ALA A 102 -8.60 -54.33 4.46
N LEU A 103 -9.92 -54.20 4.56
CA LEU A 103 -10.61 -52.91 4.40
C LEU A 103 -10.20 -51.90 5.48
N ILE A 104 -10.15 -52.33 6.75
CA ILE A 104 -9.71 -51.49 7.87
C ILE A 104 -8.27 -51.02 7.63
N ALA A 105 -7.38 -51.91 7.19
CA ALA A 105 -6.00 -51.54 6.88
C ALA A 105 -5.92 -50.50 5.75
N SER A 106 -6.71 -50.67 4.69
CA SER A 106 -6.81 -49.71 3.58
C SER A 106 -7.29 -48.34 4.05
N LEU A 107 -8.40 -48.29 4.80
CA LEU A 107 -8.95 -47.03 5.33
C LEU A 107 -8.00 -46.35 6.32
N THR A 108 -7.27 -47.14 7.10
CA THR A 108 -6.24 -46.62 8.02
C THR A 108 -5.10 -45.95 7.24
N ALA A 109 -4.63 -46.59 6.17
CA ALA A 109 -3.59 -46.01 5.31
C ALA A 109 -4.07 -44.73 4.58
N GLU A 110 -5.32 -44.71 4.11
CA GLU A 110 -5.92 -43.53 3.48
C GLU A 110 -6.07 -42.36 4.46
N ARG A 111 -6.54 -42.64 5.69
CA ARG A 111 -6.59 -41.66 6.78
C ARG A 111 -5.21 -41.09 7.06
N ASP A 112 -4.18 -41.93 7.17
CA ASP A 112 -2.82 -41.49 7.48
C ASP A 112 -2.21 -40.65 6.36
N SER A 113 -2.46 -41.01 5.09
CA SER A 113 -2.08 -40.19 3.94
C SER A 113 -2.79 -38.84 3.96
N THR A 114 -4.08 -38.81 4.31
CA THR A 114 -4.86 -37.57 4.38
C THR A 114 -4.38 -36.67 5.52
N ALA A 115 -4.07 -37.25 6.68
CA ALA A 115 -3.51 -36.54 7.82
C ALA A 115 -2.14 -35.91 7.46
N ALA A 116 -1.25 -36.66 6.81
CA ALA A 116 0.03 -36.15 6.36
C ALA A 116 -0.13 -35.02 5.31
N ALA A 117 -1.10 -35.14 4.40
CA ALA A 117 -1.42 -34.09 3.43
C ALA A 117 -1.94 -32.81 4.12
N LEU A 118 -2.76 -32.96 5.17
CA LEU A 118 -3.27 -31.85 5.97
C LEU A 118 -2.14 -31.14 6.73
N ASP A 119 -1.23 -31.89 7.34
CA ASP A 119 -0.06 -31.33 8.02
C ASP A 119 0.85 -30.57 7.05
N ALA A 120 1.08 -31.12 5.85
CA ALA A 120 1.85 -30.45 4.81
C ALA A 120 1.16 -29.16 4.31
N ALA A 121 -0.18 -29.15 4.23
CA ALA A 121 -0.94 -27.95 3.87
C ALA A 121 -0.85 -26.89 4.98
N ASN A 122 -0.94 -27.28 6.25
CA ASN A 122 -0.78 -26.37 7.39
C ASN A 122 0.59 -25.72 7.43
N LEU A 123 1.67 -26.48 7.17
CA LEU A 123 3.02 -25.92 7.07
C LEU A 123 3.12 -24.88 5.96
N LYS A 124 2.53 -25.14 4.78
CA LYS A 124 2.49 -24.15 3.69
C LYS A 124 1.72 -22.89 4.09
N ILE A 125 0.62 -23.01 4.82
CA ILE A 125 -0.14 -21.86 5.32
C ILE A 125 0.72 -21.03 6.25
N THR A 126 1.41 -21.65 7.21
CA THR A 126 2.33 -20.94 8.12
C THR A 126 3.46 -20.24 7.37
N ASP A 127 4.03 -20.87 6.34
CA ASP A 127 5.05 -20.24 5.49
C ASP A 127 4.49 -19.03 4.72
N PHE A 128 3.26 -19.15 4.20
CA PHE A 128 2.57 -18.03 3.55
C PHE A 128 2.28 -16.89 4.52
N GLU A 129 1.83 -17.19 5.74
CA GLU A 129 1.59 -16.21 6.79
C GLU A 129 2.88 -15.47 7.16
N ALA A 130 4.01 -16.18 7.25
CA ALA A 130 5.32 -15.57 7.49
C ALA A 130 5.74 -14.64 6.33
N GLN A 131 5.51 -15.04 5.08
CA GLN A 131 5.78 -14.19 3.91
C GLN A 131 4.91 -12.92 3.91
N VAL A 132 3.61 -13.05 4.21
CA VAL A 132 2.69 -11.91 4.31
C VAL A 132 3.12 -10.96 5.43
N ALA A 133 3.50 -11.48 6.60
CA ALA A 133 4.01 -10.66 7.69
C ALA A 133 5.28 -9.89 7.29
N SER A 134 6.21 -10.52 6.56
CA SER A 134 7.40 -9.85 6.03
C SER A 134 7.05 -8.75 5.02
N LEU A 135 6.11 -9.00 4.11
CA LEU A 135 5.66 -8.00 3.13
C LEU A 135 4.96 -6.81 3.80
N LEU A 136 4.16 -7.06 4.85
CA LEU A 136 3.54 -6.00 5.64
C LEU A 136 4.59 -5.14 6.35
N ALA A 137 5.61 -5.75 6.95
CA ALA A 137 6.72 -5.02 7.56
C ALA A 137 7.48 -4.16 6.55
N GLN A 138 7.79 -4.71 5.36
CA GLN A 138 8.45 -3.96 4.27
C GLN A 138 7.57 -2.79 3.79
N ARG A 139 6.26 -2.99 3.67
CA ARG A 139 5.31 -1.91 3.32
C ARG A 139 5.34 -0.80 4.36
N ASP A 140 5.29 -1.15 5.65
CA ASP A 140 5.24 -0.16 6.73
C ASP A 140 6.56 0.62 6.82
N GLU A 141 7.70 -0.04 6.59
CA GLU A 141 9.01 0.62 6.45
C GLU A 141 9.02 1.59 5.26
N ALA A 142 8.52 1.16 4.09
CA ALA A 142 8.43 2.00 2.91
C ALA A 142 7.51 3.22 3.13
N LEU A 143 6.37 3.04 3.81
CA LEU A 143 5.48 4.15 4.18
C LEU A 143 6.16 5.12 5.14
N GLY A 144 6.94 4.62 6.11
CA GLY A 144 7.76 5.45 6.99
C GLY A 144 8.81 6.26 6.23
N ALA A 145 9.49 5.64 5.26
CA ALA A 145 10.45 6.32 4.40
C ALA A 145 9.80 7.42 3.55
N VAL A 146 8.62 7.15 2.98
CA VAL A 146 7.84 8.16 2.23
C VAL A 146 7.49 9.35 3.12
N ALA A 147 6.98 9.11 4.33
CA ALA A 147 6.65 10.18 5.27
C ALA A 147 7.86 11.05 5.63
N SER A 148 9.03 10.42 5.85
CA SER A 148 10.28 11.14 6.10
C SER A 148 10.71 12.00 4.90
N LEU A 149 10.61 11.47 3.69
CA LEU A 149 10.95 12.20 2.46
C LEU A 149 9.98 13.36 2.21
N GLU A 150 8.69 13.19 2.52
CA GLU A 150 7.70 14.27 2.43
C GLU A 150 8.00 15.40 3.41
N GLN A 151 8.43 15.07 4.63
CA GLN A 151 8.84 16.06 5.62
C GLN A 151 10.12 16.80 5.20
N GLU A 152 11.11 16.09 4.67
CA GLU A 152 12.34 16.70 4.13
C GLU A 152 12.02 17.62 2.94
N ARG A 153 11.15 17.18 2.03
CA ARG A 153 10.68 17.99 0.90
C ARG A 153 9.96 19.26 1.37
N ALA A 154 9.14 19.18 2.42
CA ALA A 154 8.49 20.36 2.99
C ALA A 154 9.53 21.36 3.54
N GLY A 155 10.53 20.87 4.28
CA GLY A 155 11.63 21.71 4.77
C GLY A 155 12.42 22.38 3.65
N LEU A 156 12.70 21.67 2.55
CA LEU A 156 13.37 22.24 1.37
C LEU A 156 12.52 23.28 0.65
N ILE A 157 11.19 23.13 0.64
CA ILE A 157 10.28 24.14 0.08
C ILE A 157 10.34 25.42 0.91
N ASP A 158 10.28 25.31 2.24
CA ASP A 158 10.37 26.45 3.16
C ASP A 158 11.72 27.16 3.02
N GLU A 159 12.83 26.41 2.94
CA GLU A 159 14.17 26.98 2.72
C GLU A 159 14.27 27.70 1.37
N ARG A 160 13.70 27.13 0.31
CA ARG A 160 13.63 27.77 -1.01
C ARG A 160 12.81 29.07 -0.97
N GLU A 161 11.70 29.10 -0.24
CA GLU A 161 10.89 30.31 -0.08
C GLU A 161 11.64 31.40 0.69
N ALA A 162 12.35 31.03 1.76
CA ALA A 162 13.21 31.95 2.51
C ALA A 162 14.33 32.53 1.65
N LEU A 163 14.99 31.69 0.83
CA LEU A 163 16.03 32.14 -0.11
C LEU A 163 15.47 33.07 -1.19
N ASN A 164 14.29 32.78 -1.73
CA ASN A 164 13.64 33.66 -2.71
C ASN A 164 13.28 35.02 -2.10
N LEU A 165 12.82 35.05 -0.85
CA LEU A 165 12.54 36.29 -0.14
C LEU A 165 13.83 37.08 0.11
N ALA A 166 14.89 36.42 0.56
CA ALA A 166 16.20 37.05 0.75
C ALA A 166 16.77 37.60 -0.56
N LEU A 167 16.60 36.88 -1.67
CA LEU A 167 17.00 37.35 -3.00
C LEU A 167 16.19 38.58 -3.45
N ALA A 168 14.88 38.61 -3.17
CA ALA A 168 14.03 39.76 -3.46
C ALA A 168 14.48 40.99 -2.64
N GLN A 169 14.71 40.82 -1.34
CA GLN A 169 15.23 41.88 -0.47
C GLN A 169 16.59 42.41 -0.96
N ALA A 170 17.51 41.51 -1.31
CA ALA A 170 18.82 41.92 -1.84
C ALA A 170 18.69 42.70 -3.17
N ARG A 171 17.74 42.35 -4.03
CA ARG A 171 17.45 43.11 -5.25
C ARG A 171 16.90 44.49 -4.95
N ASP A 172 15.95 44.59 -4.03
CA ASP A 172 15.38 45.87 -3.61
C ASP A 172 16.46 46.79 -2.99
N GLU A 173 17.37 46.23 -2.18
CA GLU A 173 18.52 46.96 -1.62
C GLU A 173 19.49 47.44 -2.72
N ILE A 174 19.78 46.60 -3.71
CA ILE A 174 20.63 46.97 -4.85
C ILE A 174 19.97 48.07 -5.68
N ASP A 175 18.67 47.96 -5.97
CA ASP A 175 17.92 48.95 -6.74
C ASP A 175 17.87 50.30 -5.99
N ALA A 176 17.59 50.27 -4.68
CA ALA A 176 17.65 51.47 -3.83
C ALA A 176 19.05 52.09 -3.80
N GLY A 177 20.10 51.26 -3.71
CA GLY A 177 21.50 51.71 -3.77
C GLY A 177 21.85 52.32 -5.13
N ALA A 178 21.39 51.73 -6.22
CA ALA A 178 21.60 52.23 -7.58
C ALA A 178 20.86 53.57 -7.80
N GLU A 179 19.64 53.70 -7.29
CA GLU A 179 18.88 54.95 -7.36
C GLU A 179 19.54 56.05 -6.51
N ALA A 180 19.99 55.73 -5.30
CA ALA A 180 20.77 56.66 -4.47
C ALA A 180 22.06 57.11 -5.16
N ALA A 181 22.78 56.19 -5.82
CA ALA A 181 23.98 56.51 -6.59
C ALA A 181 23.68 57.42 -7.80
N ARG A 182 22.59 57.17 -8.54
CA ARG A 182 22.14 58.07 -9.63
C ARG A 182 21.79 59.46 -9.11
N LEU A 183 21.08 59.55 -7.99
CA LEU A 183 20.71 60.82 -7.37
C LEU A 183 21.95 61.59 -6.89
N ALA A 184 22.94 60.89 -6.32
CA ALA A 184 24.21 61.48 -5.94
C ALA A 184 25.02 61.98 -7.15
N ALA A 185 25.05 61.22 -8.24
CA ALA A 185 25.69 61.64 -9.49
C ALA A 185 25.01 62.88 -10.09
N ALA A 186 23.67 62.90 -10.17
CA ALA A 186 22.91 64.05 -10.66
C ALA A 186 23.11 65.30 -9.78
N LYS A 187 23.17 65.13 -8.45
CA LYS A 187 23.50 66.23 -7.53
C LYS A 187 24.92 66.76 -7.77
N ARG A 188 25.89 65.87 -8.01
CA ARG A 188 27.27 66.27 -8.31
C ARG A 188 27.34 67.06 -9.60
N GLU A 189 26.71 66.56 -10.67
CA GLU A 189 26.66 67.24 -11.98
C GLU A 189 25.97 68.61 -11.87
N ALA A 190 24.88 68.72 -11.11
CA ALA A 190 24.22 70.00 -10.84
C ALA A 190 25.11 70.99 -10.07
N LEU A 191 25.88 70.50 -9.08
CA LEU A 191 26.84 71.33 -8.35
C LEU A 191 28.01 71.77 -9.24
N GLU A 192 28.53 70.89 -10.09
CA GLU A 192 29.57 71.23 -11.07
C GLU A 192 29.07 72.28 -12.08
N ALA A 193 27.83 72.15 -12.57
CA ALA A 193 27.21 73.15 -13.43
C ALA A 193 27.03 74.50 -12.72
N LEU A 194 26.60 74.50 -11.45
CA LEU A 194 26.50 75.73 -10.65
C LEU A 194 27.88 76.37 -10.42
N ILE A 195 28.92 75.56 -10.14
CA ILE A 195 30.29 76.07 -10.00
C ILE A 195 30.76 76.69 -11.31
N ALA A 196 30.51 76.04 -12.45
CA ALA A 196 30.86 76.58 -13.76
C ALA A 196 30.12 77.89 -14.08
N ASP A 197 28.82 77.99 -13.76
CA ASP A 197 28.04 79.22 -13.90
C ASP A 197 28.56 80.34 -12.99
N LEU A 198 28.83 80.05 -11.72
CA LEU A 198 29.44 81.01 -10.79
C LEU A 198 30.83 81.47 -11.25
N GLN A 199 31.64 80.57 -11.81
CA GLN A 199 32.93 80.93 -12.41
C GLN A 199 32.75 81.84 -13.63
N ALA A 200 31.77 81.56 -14.49
CA ALA A 200 31.44 82.40 -15.64
C ALA A 200 30.96 83.80 -15.20
N GLN A 201 30.03 83.87 -14.25
CA GLN A 201 29.55 85.14 -13.67
C GLN A 201 30.70 85.93 -13.02
N ASN A 202 31.61 85.24 -12.33
CA ASN A 202 32.76 85.90 -11.73
C ASN A 202 33.74 86.41 -12.78
N ALA A 203 33.95 85.68 -13.89
CA ALA A 203 34.76 86.14 -15.02
C ALA A 203 34.11 87.34 -15.75
N GLU A 204 32.80 87.34 -15.93
CA GLU A 204 32.04 88.49 -16.45
C GLU A 204 32.17 89.69 -15.51
N ALA A 205 32.01 89.50 -14.20
CA ALA A 205 32.17 90.54 -13.19
C ALA A 205 33.59 91.10 -13.17
N GLN A 206 34.61 90.26 -13.30
CA GLN A 206 36.01 90.68 -13.45
C GLN A 206 36.21 91.51 -14.72
N THR A 207 35.63 91.09 -15.84
CA THR A 207 35.69 91.82 -17.11
C THR A 207 34.99 93.18 -17.00
N ALA A 208 33.81 93.22 -16.38
CA ALA A 208 33.07 94.46 -16.11
C ALA A 208 33.85 95.40 -15.19
N ASN A 209 34.45 94.88 -14.12
CA ASN A 209 35.32 95.64 -13.23
C ASN A 209 36.55 96.19 -13.97
N ALA A 210 37.23 95.39 -14.78
CA ALA A 210 38.34 95.85 -15.60
C ALA A 210 37.92 96.97 -16.56
N GLY A 211 36.73 96.85 -17.17
CA GLY A 211 36.14 97.90 -18.01
C GLY A 211 35.83 99.19 -17.23
N LEU A 212 35.27 99.07 -16.02
CA LEU A 212 35.04 100.21 -15.13
C LEU A 212 36.35 100.86 -14.69
N THR A 213 37.37 100.09 -14.34
CA THR A 213 38.70 100.60 -14.00
C THR A 213 39.34 101.34 -15.17
N ALA A 214 39.24 100.81 -16.39
CA ALA A 214 39.70 101.49 -17.59
C ALA A 214 38.95 102.82 -17.82
N ARG A 215 37.62 102.81 -17.63
CA ARG A 215 36.79 104.03 -17.72
C ARG A 215 37.18 105.08 -16.69
N VAL A 216 37.50 104.66 -15.46
CA VAL A 216 38.01 105.55 -14.40
C VAL A 216 39.34 106.16 -14.84
N GLY A 217 40.28 105.36 -15.35
CA GLY A 217 41.55 105.86 -15.88
C GLY A 217 41.36 106.86 -17.03
N GLU A 218 40.50 106.57 -18.00
CA GLU A 218 40.17 107.51 -19.09
C GLU A 218 39.58 108.83 -18.58
N LEU A 219 38.73 108.78 -17.55
CA LEU A 219 38.14 109.97 -16.93
C LEU A 219 39.17 110.76 -16.11
N GLU A 220 40.08 110.09 -15.40
CA GLU A 220 41.19 110.72 -14.69
C GLU A 220 42.15 111.42 -15.65
N ASP A 221 42.50 110.78 -16.77
CA ASP A 221 43.31 111.38 -17.84
C ASP A 221 42.59 112.59 -18.46
N ALA A 222 41.30 112.48 -18.77
CA ALA A 222 40.51 113.59 -19.28
C ALA A 222 40.42 114.76 -18.29
N LEU A 223 40.29 114.47 -16.98
CA LEU A 223 40.31 115.50 -15.94
C LEU A 223 41.68 116.16 -15.85
N SER A 224 42.77 115.40 -15.96
CA SER A 224 44.13 115.94 -15.97
C SER A 224 44.39 116.84 -17.19
N GLU A 225 43.91 116.45 -18.38
CA GLU A 225 43.99 117.29 -19.58
C GLU A 225 43.15 118.55 -19.46
N GLU A 226 41.95 118.47 -18.86
CA GLU A 226 41.11 119.63 -18.57
C GLU A 226 41.75 120.57 -17.54
N GLU A 227 42.41 120.03 -16.51
CA GLU A 227 43.18 120.81 -15.54
C GLU A 227 44.37 121.52 -16.19
N LYS A 228 45.10 120.83 -17.10
CA LYS A 228 46.16 121.45 -17.91
C LYS A 228 45.60 122.56 -18.82
N ALA A 229 44.44 122.35 -19.42
CA ALA A 229 43.76 123.35 -20.25
C ALA A 229 43.38 124.59 -19.42
N ARG A 230 42.83 124.43 -18.22
CA ARG A 230 42.53 125.56 -17.31
C ARG A 230 43.79 126.29 -16.87
N LEU A 231 44.88 125.59 -16.59
CA LEU A 231 46.16 126.23 -16.24
C LEU A 231 46.74 127.02 -17.43
N ALA A 232 46.60 126.50 -18.65
CA ALA A 232 46.98 127.22 -19.87
C ALA A 232 46.09 128.45 -20.12
N GLU A 233 44.78 128.35 -19.87
CA GLU A 233 43.84 129.47 -19.99
C GLU A 233 44.10 130.54 -18.92
N ALA A 234 44.42 130.14 -17.69
CA ALA A 234 44.84 131.04 -16.62
C ALA A 234 46.15 131.76 -16.97
N ALA A 235 47.14 131.06 -17.52
CA ALA A 235 48.39 131.65 -17.99
C ALA A 235 48.16 132.62 -19.18
N ALA A 236 47.24 132.30 -20.10
CA ALA A 236 46.86 133.18 -21.19
C ALA A 236 46.14 134.45 -20.70
N ALA A 237 45.30 134.33 -19.66
CA ALA A 237 44.65 135.48 -19.02
C ALA A 237 45.66 136.38 -18.29
N GLU A 238 46.70 135.80 -17.70
CA GLU A 238 47.81 136.55 -17.07
C GLU A 238 48.65 137.31 -18.10
N ALA A 239 48.97 136.68 -19.24
CA ALA A 239 49.65 137.35 -20.36
C ALA A 239 48.81 138.49 -20.99
N LEU A 240 47.48 138.39 -20.98
CA LEU A 240 46.59 139.46 -21.44
C LEU A 240 46.57 140.66 -20.48
N ARG A 241 46.65 140.41 -19.16
CA ARG A 241 46.79 141.46 -18.13
C ARG A 241 48.10 142.24 -18.29
N GLU A 242 49.20 141.55 -18.59
CA GLU A 242 50.51 142.18 -18.80
C GLU A 242 50.52 143.07 -20.06
N LYS A 243 49.79 142.68 -21.12
CA LYS A 243 49.61 143.51 -22.33
C LYS A 243 48.75 144.75 -22.10
N LEU A 244 47.74 144.69 -21.23
CA LEU A 244 46.88 145.84 -20.93
C LEU A 244 47.56 146.89 -20.03
N GLN A 245 48.51 146.49 -19.18
CA GLN A 245 49.30 147.43 -18.37
C GLN A 245 50.26 148.30 -19.20
N ASN A 246 50.71 147.84 -20.37
CA ASN A 246 51.66 148.56 -21.22
C ASN A 246 51.00 149.56 -22.20
N ALA A 247 49.66 149.57 -22.29
CA ALA A 247 48.93 150.41 -23.25
C ALA A 247 48.59 151.83 -22.73
N ASP A 248 48.72 152.11 -21.43
CA ASP A 248 48.44 153.44 -20.84
C ASP A 248 49.65 154.39 -20.84
N ALA A 249 50.85 153.91 -21.18
CA ALA A 249 52.09 154.70 -21.18
C ALA A 249 52.36 155.44 -22.51
N GLU A 250 51.65 155.12 -23.60
CA GLU A 250 51.99 155.59 -24.96
C GLU A 250 51.15 156.79 -25.47
N LEU A 251 50.17 157.31 -24.72
CA LEU A 251 49.26 158.38 -25.21
C LEU A 251 49.58 159.81 -24.74
N THR A 252 50.58 160.03 -23.87
CA THR A 252 50.89 161.36 -23.31
C THR A 252 52.13 162.03 -23.92
N ALA A 253 52.82 161.36 -24.85
CA ALA A 253 54.12 161.80 -25.41
C ALA A 253 54.06 162.42 -26.82
N MET A 254 52.88 162.67 -27.39
CA MET A 254 52.74 163.16 -28.78
C MET A 254 51.93 164.44 -28.91
N THR A 255 52.17 165.42 -28.03
CA THR A 255 51.81 166.82 -28.26
C THR A 255 53.00 167.72 -27.93
N LEU A 256 53.85 167.87 -28.94
CA LEU A 256 54.52 169.11 -29.35
C LEU A 256 55.03 170.02 -28.21
N ALA A 257 56.33 170.20 -27.96
CA ALA A 257 57.52 169.92 -28.78
C ALA A 257 57.41 170.41 -30.24
N LEU A 258 56.98 171.66 -30.45
CA LEU A 258 57.32 172.41 -31.66
C LEU A 258 57.26 173.92 -31.45
N GLU A 259 58.08 174.47 -30.56
CA GLU A 259 58.38 175.92 -30.59
C GLU A 259 59.73 176.28 -29.95
N GLU A 260 60.70 175.37 -30.08
CA GLU A 260 62.13 175.68 -29.95
C GLU A 260 62.68 176.11 -31.32
N GLN A 261 62.34 177.32 -31.77
CA GLN A 261 63.07 177.98 -32.86
C GLN A 261 62.81 179.49 -32.87
N ARG A 262 63.22 180.13 -31.76
CA ARG A 262 63.75 181.50 -31.72
C ARG A 262 64.02 181.76 -30.25
N ARG A 263 65.28 181.91 -29.82
CA ARG A 263 66.14 183.00 -30.27
C ARG A 263 67.43 182.86 -29.44
N LYS A 264 68.56 182.57 -30.07
CA LYS A 264 69.64 183.56 -30.27
C LYS A 264 69.92 184.38 -29.01
N ALA A 265 71.01 184.05 -28.33
CA ALA A 265 72.29 184.75 -28.50
C ALA A 265 72.35 185.88 -27.46
N GLU A 266 73.41 186.13 -26.72
CA GLU A 266 74.84 185.92 -26.89
C GLU A 266 75.37 186.17 -25.46
N GLU A 267 76.26 185.34 -24.94
CA GLU A 267 77.68 185.71 -24.83
C GLU A 267 77.87 187.03 -24.07
N THR A 268 78.55 187.10 -22.94
CA THR A 268 79.98 186.84 -22.84
C THR A 268 80.47 187.35 -21.48
N LEU A 269 81.57 186.74 -20.99
CA LEU A 269 82.66 187.39 -20.24
C LEU A 269 82.25 188.07 -18.92
N THR A 270 82.78 187.72 -17.77
CA THR A 270 84.21 187.78 -17.42
C THR A 270 84.27 187.36 -15.95
N LEU A 271 85.02 186.30 -15.64
CA LEU A 271 86.37 186.36 -15.06
C LEU A 271 86.41 187.11 -13.70
N LEU A 272 86.57 186.38 -12.60
CA LEU A 272 87.86 185.91 -12.06
C LEU A 272 88.46 186.95 -11.10
N ALA A 273 88.19 186.77 -9.80
CA ALA A 273 89.01 187.23 -8.68
C ALA A 273 88.43 186.56 -7.44
N ALA A 274 89.09 185.56 -6.89
CA ALA A 274 90.21 185.70 -5.96
C ALA A 274 89.71 185.55 -4.52
N ALA A 275 90.39 184.64 -3.83
CA ALA A 275 90.55 184.58 -2.39
C ALA A 275 89.27 184.45 -1.54
N ASP A 276 89.24 183.27 -0.92
CA ASP A 276 88.77 183.03 0.43
C ASP A 276 87.27 182.92 0.73
N VAL A 277 86.98 181.66 1.07
CA VAL A 277 86.35 181.24 2.33
C VAL A 277 84.82 181.15 2.35
N ALA A 278 84.44 179.92 2.70
CA ALA A 278 83.27 179.49 3.47
C ALA A 278 81.96 179.21 2.73
N SER A 279 81.74 177.90 2.68
CA SER A 279 80.61 177.24 3.38
C SER A 279 79.27 177.18 2.67
N LYS A 280 78.95 175.92 2.34
CA LYS A 280 77.63 175.25 2.44
C LYS A 280 76.52 175.87 1.59
N ASP A 281 75.91 175.03 0.76
CA ASP A 281 74.70 174.27 1.14
C ASP A 281 73.81 173.97 -0.06
N LEU A 282 73.17 172.80 0.03
CA LEU A 282 71.76 172.54 -0.28
C LEU A 282 71.19 172.59 -1.72
N THR A 283 70.71 171.39 -2.09
CA THR A 283 69.34 170.99 -2.50
C THR A 283 69.00 170.67 -3.97
N ALA A 284 68.59 169.39 -4.12
CA ALA A 284 67.32 168.89 -4.67
C ALA A 284 67.03 168.78 -6.18
N LYS A 285 66.86 167.50 -6.57
CA LYS A 285 65.63 166.80 -7.04
C LYS A 285 65.52 166.37 -8.52
N LEU A 286 65.24 165.05 -8.60
CA LEU A 286 64.28 164.30 -9.44
C LEU A 286 64.65 163.76 -10.84
N ALA A 287 64.51 162.43 -10.91
CA ALA A 287 63.86 161.58 -11.91
C ALA A 287 64.44 161.33 -13.33
N THR A 288 64.60 160.02 -13.55
CA THR A 288 64.37 159.19 -14.75
C THR A 288 65.36 159.17 -15.93
N ALA A 289 65.71 157.91 -16.24
CA ALA A 289 65.85 157.26 -17.55
C ALA A 289 67.21 157.25 -18.27
N LEU A 290 67.68 156.00 -18.47
CA LEU A 290 68.32 155.41 -19.67
C LEU A 290 69.58 156.10 -20.25
N ALA A 291 70.71 155.39 -20.28
CA ALA A 291 71.07 154.45 -21.34
C ALA A 291 72.53 153.95 -21.22
N ARG A 292 72.69 152.70 -21.69
CA ARG A 292 73.86 151.87 -22.01
C ARG A 292 75.28 152.47 -22.10
N ALA A 293 76.18 151.56 -21.73
CA ALA A 293 77.55 151.32 -22.23
C ALA A 293 78.55 152.43 -21.90
N GLU A 294 79.80 152.18 -21.57
CA GLU A 294 80.63 150.99 -21.44
C GLU A 294 81.90 151.53 -20.75
N GLY A 295 82.59 150.69 -19.97
CA GLY A 295 84.03 150.84 -19.78
C GLY A 295 84.52 151.76 -18.65
N GLY A 296 85.59 151.30 -18.01
CA GLY A 296 86.50 152.09 -17.17
C GLY A 296 86.15 152.02 -15.68
N GLU A 297 86.63 150.99 -14.98
CA GLU A 297 87.83 151.09 -14.13
C GLU A 297 87.75 152.23 -13.10
N GLN A 298 87.30 151.89 -11.91
CA GLN A 298 88.18 151.61 -10.75
C GLN A 298 88.62 152.87 -10.01
N ALA A 299 88.03 153.07 -8.83
CA ALA A 299 88.73 153.66 -7.69
C ALA A 299 88.13 153.15 -6.36
N ILE A 300 88.92 152.32 -5.67
CA ILE A 300 89.24 152.37 -4.23
C ILE A 300 88.05 152.26 -3.24
N ALA A 301 87.89 151.08 -2.63
CA ALA A 301 87.57 150.94 -1.20
C ALA A 301 87.67 149.48 -0.70
N ASP A 302 88.86 149.10 -0.25
CA ASP A 302 89.15 148.34 0.97
C ASP A 302 88.55 146.94 1.29
N LEU A 303 87.48 146.44 0.66
CA LEU A 303 86.75 145.30 1.26
C LEU A 303 86.01 144.38 0.27
N ARG A 304 86.67 143.73 -0.70
CA ARG A 304 86.12 142.46 -1.25
C ARG A 304 86.88 141.62 -2.25
N THR A 305 88.11 141.92 -2.64
CA THR A 305 88.64 141.18 -3.80
C THR A 305 90.08 140.79 -3.62
N ARG A 306 90.27 139.57 -3.12
CA ARG A 306 91.36 138.67 -3.53
C ARG A 306 91.12 137.23 -3.06
N LEU A 307 89.91 136.72 -3.35
CA LEU A 307 89.57 135.32 -3.12
C LEU A 307 88.59 134.81 -4.17
N SER A 308 89.04 134.68 -5.41
CA SER A 308 88.40 133.79 -6.39
C SER A 308 89.47 133.27 -7.36
N GLU A 309 90.03 132.12 -7.03
CA GLU A 309 90.49 131.08 -7.96
C GLU A 309 91.19 129.96 -7.16
N ALA A 310 90.39 129.03 -6.63
CA ALA A 310 90.75 127.61 -6.42
C ALA A 310 89.58 126.82 -5.76
N GLU A 311 88.34 127.04 -6.21
CA GLU A 311 87.17 126.19 -5.86
C GLU A 311 86.93 125.17 -6.98
N ALA A 312 87.73 124.11 -7.03
CA ALA A 312 87.57 123.03 -8.01
C ALA A 312 87.79 121.63 -7.43
N ALA A 313 87.31 121.34 -6.20
CA ALA A 313 87.58 120.02 -5.60
C ALA A 313 86.54 119.45 -4.60
N LEU A 314 85.25 119.81 -4.61
CA LEU A 314 84.32 119.22 -3.61
C LEU A 314 82.83 119.10 -4.02
N ALA A 315 82.52 118.39 -5.11
CA ALA A 315 81.13 118.14 -5.51
C ALA A 315 80.92 116.82 -6.31
N THR A 316 81.51 115.70 -5.87
CA THR A 316 81.39 114.42 -6.62
C THR A 316 81.07 113.16 -5.79
N ASP A 317 80.74 113.29 -4.49
CA ASP A 317 80.53 112.11 -3.61
C ASP A 317 79.10 111.95 -3.06
N LYS A 318 78.18 112.91 -3.27
CA LYS A 318 76.85 112.87 -2.64
C LYS A 318 75.75 112.27 -3.54
N GLU A 319 75.89 112.36 -4.85
CA GLU A 319 74.88 111.91 -5.83
C GLU A 319 75.02 110.41 -6.16
N THR A 320 76.26 109.90 -6.17
CA THR A 320 76.61 108.48 -6.42
C THR A 320 76.17 107.53 -5.31
N LEU A 321 76.02 108.01 -4.07
CA LEU A 321 75.58 107.20 -2.92
C LEU A 321 74.05 107.07 -2.85
N GLN A 322 73.29 108.08 -3.27
CA GLN A 322 71.82 108.03 -3.25
C GLN A 322 71.26 107.14 -4.38
N GLN A 323 71.89 107.12 -5.55
CA GLN A 323 71.49 106.23 -6.66
C GLN A 323 71.73 104.74 -6.33
N ARG A 324 72.87 104.40 -5.71
CA ARG A 324 73.19 103.02 -5.32
C ARG A 324 72.28 102.45 -4.22
N LEU A 325 71.80 103.30 -3.31
CA LEU A 325 70.88 102.87 -2.25
C LEU A 325 69.47 102.59 -2.81
N ALA A 326 69.01 103.39 -3.76
CA ALA A 326 67.72 103.22 -4.43
C ALA A 326 67.68 101.93 -5.28
N GLU A 327 68.73 101.64 -6.04
CA GLU A 327 68.85 100.38 -6.80
C GLU A 327 68.92 99.15 -5.88
N ALA A 328 69.65 99.23 -4.76
CA ALA A 328 69.76 98.12 -3.82
C ALA A 328 68.42 97.81 -3.10
N LEU A 329 67.62 98.83 -2.77
CA LEU A 329 66.30 98.66 -2.16
C LEU A 329 65.27 98.12 -3.16
N ALA A 330 65.29 98.59 -4.42
CA ALA A 330 64.44 98.08 -5.48
C ALA A 330 64.76 96.60 -5.80
N ALA A 331 66.04 96.23 -5.85
CA ALA A 331 66.48 94.85 -6.04
C ALA A 331 66.07 93.93 -4.88
N LYS A 332 66.09 94.43 -3.63
CA LYS A 332 65.66 93.66 -2.46
C LYS A 332 64.15 93.42 -2.47
N LEU A 333 63.34 94.43 -2.78
CA LEU A 333 61.88 94.31 -2.84
C LEU A 333 61.42 93.37 -3.98
N ALA A 334 62.07 93.44 -5.14
CA ALA A 334 61.82 92.52 -6.24
C ALA A 334 62.20 91.07 -5.89
N ALA A 335 63.30 90.87 -5.16
CA ALA A 335 63.70 89.55 -4.68
C ALA A 335 62.74 89.00 -3.59
N GLU A 336 62.22 89.84 -2.71
CA GLU A 336 61.22 89.46 -1.70
C GLU A 336 59.86 89.11 -2.32
N GLN A 337 59.41 89.85 -3.35
CA GLN A 337 58.20 89.50 -4.11
C GLN A 337 58.36 88.21 -4.91
N ALA A 338 59.46 88.03 -5.63
CA ALA A 338 59.73 86.79 -6.37
C ALA A 338 59.87 85.57 -5.45
N ALA A 339 60.42 85.73 -4.24
CA ALA A 339 60.48 84.66 -3.25
C ALA A 339 59.07 84.30 -2.70
N GLY A 340 58.21 85.29 -2.50
CA GLY A 340 56.82 85.09 -2.07
C GLY A 340 55.95 84.38 -3.11
N GLU A 341 56.08 84.77 -4.39
CA GLU A 341 55.35 84.13 -5.50
C GLU A 341 55.80 82.68 -5.70
N ASN A 342 57.10 82.41 -5.68
CA ASN A 342 57.64 81.05 -5.81
C ASN A 342 57.24 80.11 -4.67
N LEU A 343 57.14 80.60 -3.42
CA LEU A 343 56.61 79.79 -2.31
C LEU A 343 55.13 79.45 -2.53
N SER A 344 54.33 80.41 -2.98
CA SER A 344 52.90 80.20 -3.22
C SER A 344 52.62 79.21 -4.36
N GLU A 345 53.46 79.19 -5.40
CA GLU A 345 53.34 78.27 -6.52
C GLU A 345 53.78 76.85 -6.14
N ALA A 346 54.83 76.72 -5.33
CA ALA A 346 55.24 75.44 -4.76
C ALA A 346 54.18 74.84 -3.82
N GLU A 347 53.52 75.67 -3.00
CA GLU A 347 52.39 75.25 -2.16
C GLU A 347 51.19 74.81 -3.00
N ARG A 348 50.89 75.51 -4.10
CA ARG A 348 49.84 75.11 -5.05
C ARG A 348 50.13 73.79 -5.74
N GLN A 349 51.37 73.57 -6.18
CA GLN A 349 51.79 72.31 -6.80
C GLN A 349 51.77 71.16 -5.79
N ALA A 350 52.17 71.40 -4.53
CA ALA A 350 52.08 70.42 -3.47
C ALA A 350 50.62 70.04 -3.15
N ALA A 351 49.70 71.02 -3.11
CA ALA A 351 48.28 70.78 -2.92
C ALA A 351 47.65 70.00 -4.08
N LEU A 352 48.01 70.32 -5.33
CA LEU A 352 47.57 69.57 -6.52
C LEU A 352 48.11 68.13 -6.53
N ALA A 353 49.37 67.93 -6.17
CA ALA A 353 49.97 66.60 -6.06
C ALA A 353 49.34 65.77 -4.93
N ALA A 354 49.03 66.41 -3.79
CA ALA A 354 48.30 65.77 -2.70
C ALA A 354 46.88 65.37 -3.14
N ALA A 355 46.15 66.26 -3.80
CA ALA A 355 44.82 65.97 -4.33
C ALA A 355 44.84 64.87 -5.40
N ALA A 356 45.85 64.85 -6.27
CA ALA A 356 46.03 63.80 -7.28
C ALA A 356 46.35 62.43 -6.65
N ASN A 357 47.19 62.40 -5.61
CA ASN A 357 47.49 61.17 -4.87
C ASN A 357 46.28 60.67 -4.06
N GLU A 358 45.50 61.57 -3.47
CA GLU A 358 44.24 61.25 -2.79
C GLU A 358 43.23 60.63 -3.78
N ALA A 359 43.05 61.25 -4.96
CA ALA A 359 42.17 60.72 -6.00
C ALA A 359 42.63 59.35 -6.53
N LEU A 360 43.94 59.17 -6.74
CA LEU A 360 44.51 57.89 -7.16
C LEU A 360 44.34 56.80 -6.09
N SER A 361 44.45 57.17 -4.80
CA SER A 361 44.20 56.28 -3.67
C SER A 361 42.74 55.82 -3.63
N GLN A 362 41.80 56.76 -3.79
CA GLN A 362 40.37 56.46 -3.86
C GLN A 362 40.03 55.55 -5.05
N GLU A 363 40.57 55.83 -6.23
CA GLU A 363 40.35 55.01 -7.42
C GLU A 363 40.91 53.59 -7.26
N LYS A 364 42.10 53.45 -6.66
CA LYS A 364 42.65 52.14 -6.30
C LYS A 364 41.76 51.40 -5.31
N ALA A 365 41.24 52.07 -4.28
CA ALA A 365 40.34 51.44 -3.31
C ALA A 365 39.05 50.95 -3.99
N ILE A 366 38.44 51.76 -4.86
CA ILE A 366 37.25 51.40 -5.65
C ILE A 366 37.54 50.21 -6.57
N SER A 367 38.67 50.22 -7.28
CA SER A 367 39.09 49.13 -8.16
C SER A 367 39.31 47.82 -7.38
N THR A 368 39.94 47.91 -6.20
CA THR A 368 40.19 46.73 -5.34
C THR A 368 38.87 46.15 -4.81
N GLU A 369 37.92 47.02 -4.45
CA GLU A 369 36.60 46.59 -3.99
C GLU A 369 35.77 45.99 -5.11
N ALA A 370 35.81 46.57 -6.32
CA ALA A 370 35.18 46.01 -7.51
C ALA A 370 35.76 44.61 -7.86
N GLN A 371 37.07 44.42 -7.71
CA GLN A 371 37.70 43.10 -7.90
C GLN A 371 37.22 42.09 -6.85
N ARG A 372 37.06 42.49 -5.58
CA ARG A 372 36.50 41.62 -4.54
C ARG A 372 35.05 41.24 -4.82
N GLN A 373 34.23 42.20 -5.24
CA GLN A 373 32.85 41.94 -5.64
C GLN A 373 32.78 40.98 -6.82
N GLN A 374 33.64 41.15 -7.83
CA GLN A 374 33.71 40.24 -8.97
C GLN A 374 34.15 38.82 -8.56
N ALA A 375 35.10 38.70 -7.64
CA ALA A 375 35.53 37.40 -7.11
C ALA A 375 34.41 36.70 -6.33
N LEU A 376 33.67 37.45 -5.51
CA LEU A 376 32.50 36.94 -4.78
C LEU A 376 31.40 36.49 -5.74
N LEU A 377 31.10 37.29 -6.77
CA LEU A 377 30.10 36.95 -7.78
C LEU A 377 30.49 35.67 -8.53
N ASN A 378 31.77 35.52 -8.88
CA ASN A 378 32.27 34.31 -9.52
C ASN A 378 32.17 33.08 -8.60
N GLN A 379 32.42 33.24 -7.29
CA GLN A 379 32.19 32.17 -6.32
C GLN A 379 30.70 31.80 -6.23
N GLN A 380 29.80 32.79 -6.19
CA GLN A 380 28.35 32.55 -6.17
C GLN A 380 27.88 31.86 -7.45
N ILE A 381 28.38 32.26 -8.63
CA ILE A 381 28.05 31.61 -9.91
C ILE A 381 28.57 30.17 -9.94
N ALA A 382 29.76 29.90 -9.39
CA ALA A 382 30.28 28.54 -9.29
C ALA A 382 29.44 27.66 -8.34
N ALA A 383 29.01 28.22 -7.20
CA ALA A 383 28.11 27.54 -6.26
C ALA A 383 26.75 27.23 -6.92
N LEU A 384 26.15 28.20 -7.60
CA LEU A 384 24.90 28.02 -8.34
C LEU A 384 25.02 26.98 -9.46
N ARG A 385 26.13 26.96 -10.21
CA ARG A 385 26.40 25.89 -11.20
C ARG A 385 26.47 24.52 -10.56
N THR A 386 27.07 24.42 -9.37
CA THR A 386 27.16 23.16 -8.63
C THR A 386 25.78 22.70 -8.16
N GLN A 387 24.96 23.61 -7.63
CA GLN A 387 23.57 23.34 -7.23
C GLN A 387 22.68 22.96 -8.43
N LEU A 388 22.84 23.62 -9.57
CA LEU A 388 22.14 23.24 -10.80
C LEU A 388 22.58 21.85 -11.28
N GLY A 389 23.88 21.53 -11.17
CA GLY A 389 24.40 20.20 -11.48
C GLY A 389 23.81 19.11 -10.57
N SER A 390 23.69 19.36 -9.26
CA SER A 390 23.08 18.40 -8.33
C SER A 390 21.58 18.24 -8.58
N LEU A 391 20.86 19.32 -8.86
CA LEU A 391 19.44 19.27 -9.23
C LEU A 391 19.22 18.50 -10.54
N GLN A 392 20.08 18.72 -11.53
CA GLN A 392 20.03 17.98 -12.81
C GLN A 392 20.27 16.49 -12.58
N ALA A 393 21.28 16.11 -11.79
CA ALA A 393 21.56 14.72 -11.45
C ALA A 393 20.40 14.06 -10.70
N LEU A 394 19.78 14.78 -9.75
CA LEU A 394 18.60 14.31 -9.04
C LEU A 394 17.41 14.11 -10.00
N LEU A 395 17.18 15.05 -10.92
CA LEU A 395 16.12 14.97 -11.91
C LEU A 395 16.31 13.76 -12.84
N ASP A 396 17.55 13.47 -13.24
CA ASP A 396 17.87 12.34 -14.10
C ASP A 396 17.72 10.99 -13.35
N ASP A 397 18.11 10.90 -12.06
CA ASP A 397 17.80 9.74 -11.20
C ASP A 397 16.28 9.53 -11.06
N TYR A 398 15.50 10.60 -10.83
CA TYR A 398 14.04 10.51 -10.79
C TYR A 398 13.44 10.01 -12.12
N LYS A 399 13.98 10.44 -13.27
CA LYS A 399 13.52 9.94 -14.58
C LYS A 399 13.83 8.46 -14.75
N GLU A 400 15.03 8.00 -14.39
CA GLU A 400 15.37 6.57 -14.47
C GLU A 400 14.49 5.72 -13.54
N ARG A 401 14.20 6.21 -12.34
CA ARG A 401 13.27 5.56 -11.41
C ARG A 401 11.85 5.54 -11.95
N ASP A 402 11.36 6.61 -12.56
CA ASP A 402 10.02 6.66 -13.17
C ASP A 402 9.88 5.67 -14.33
N VAL A 403 10.91 5.57 -15.18
CA VAL A 403 10.96 4.56 -16.25
C VAL A 403 10.94 3.15 -15.66
N SER A 404 11.75 2.89 -14.63
CA SER A 404 11.79 1.60 -13.96
C SER A 404 10.46 1.25 -13.29
N ALA A 405 9.79 2.23 -12.67
CA ALA A 405 8.49 2.08 -12.05
C ALA A 405 7.40 1.79 -13.10
N LYS A 406 7.41 2.49 -14.23
CA LYS A 406 6.50 2.20 -15.36
C LYS A 406 6.65 0.78 -15.89
N VAL A 407 7.89 0.32 -16.10
CA VAL A 407 8.15 -1.07 -16.53
C VAL A 407 7.63 -2.07 -15.50
N ARG A 408 7.81 -1.81 -14.19
CA ARG A 408 7.24 -2.67 -13.13
C ARG A 408 5.71 -2.67 -13.15
N ILE A 409 5.08 -1.51 -13.35
CA ILE A 409 3.62 -1.39 -13.43
C ILE A 409 3.08 -2.16 -14.65
N GLU A 410 3.74 -2.07 -15.80
CA GLU A 410 3.37 -2.84 -16.99
C GLU A 410 3.51 -4.35 -16.75
N SER A 411 4.62 -4.79 -16.14
CA SER A 411 4.82 -6.21 -15.75
C SER A 411 3.74 -6.69 -14.80
N LEU A 412 3.46 -5.94 -13.73
CA LEU A 412 2.42 -6.25 -12.76
C LEU A 412 1.03 -6.26 -13.41
N GLY A 413 0.76 -5.36 -14.34
CA GLY A 413 -0.48 -5.34 -15.11
C GLY A 413 -0.65 -6.58 -15.99
N SER A 414 0.43 -7.03 -16.65
CA SER A 414 0.46 -8.28 -17.42
C SER A 414 0.23 -9.50 -16.53
N ASP A 415 0.91 -9.57 -15.38
CA ASP A 415 0.79 -10.68 -14.43
C ASP A 415 -0.61 -10.74 -13.79
N LEU A 416 -1.18 -9.57 -13.45
CA LEU A 416 -2.54 -9.47 -12.93
C LEU A 416 -3.57 -9.91 -13.98
N ASN A 417 -3.42 -9.49 -15.24
CA ASN A 417 -4.29 -9.94 -16.32
C ASN A 417 -4.19 -11.45 -16.55
N ALA A 418 -2.99 -12.03 -16.46
CA ALA A 418 -2.80 -13.48 -16.55
C ALA A 418 -3.37 -14.23 -15.35
N ALA A 419 -3.33 -13.64 -14.14
CA ALA A 419 -3.94 -14.21 -12.94
C ALA A 419 -5.47 -14.14 -13.00
N LEU A 420 -6.04 -13.01 -13.42
CA LEU A 420 -7.48 -12.84 -13.66
C LEU A 420 -8.01 -13.81 -14.71
N ALA A 421 -7.26 -14.00 -15.81
CA ALA A 421 -7.64 -14.96 -16.85
C ALA A 421 -7.64 -16.41 -16.33
N ARG A 422 -6.66 -16.77 -15.48
CA ARG A 422 -6.60 -18.08 -14.82
C ARG A 422 -7.76 -18.28 -13.83
N ALA A 423 -8.01 -17.29 -12.97
CA ALA A 423 -9.13 -17.33 -12.02
C ALA A 423 -10.49 -17.44 -12.73
N ALA A 424 -10.70 -16.67 -13.81
CA ALA A 424 -11.92 -16.75 -14.61
C ALA A 424 -12.07 -18.11 -15.33
N ALA A 425 -10.97 -18.73 -15.76
CA ALA A 425 -11.00 -20.05 -16.37
C ALA A 425 -11.34 -21.16 -15.36
N GLU A 426 -10.78 -21.08 -14.14
CA GLU A 426 -11.09 -22.00 -13.04
C GLU A 426 -12.56 -21.87 -12.59
N GLU A 427 -13.07 -20.65 -12.47
CA GLU A 427 -14.46 -20.41 -12.08
C GLU A 427 -15.44 -20.96 -13.13
N ARG A 428 -15.16 -20.77 -14.43
CA ARG A 428 -15.97 -21.37 -15.51
C ARG A 428 -15.95 -22.90 -15.43
N LYS A 429 -14.78 -23.50 -15.19
CA LYS A 429 -14.66 -24.96 -15.07
C LYS A 429 -15.46 -25.48 -13.87
N ARG A 430 -15.44 -24.76 -12.75
CA ARG A 430 -16.23 -25.11 -11.56
C ARG A 430 -17.73 -25.08 -11.84
N ARG A 431 -18.24 -24.02 -12.48
CA ARG A 431 -19.66 -23.95 -12.87
C ARG A 431 -20.06 -25.07 -13.82
N GLN A 432 -19.22 -25.41 -14.80
CA GLN A 432 -19.50 -26.51 -15.72
C GLN A 432 -19.58 -27.86 -15.01
N LEU A 433 -18.73 -28.11 -14.02
CA LEU A 433 -18.79 -29.32 -13.20
C LEU A 433 -20.06 -29.36 -12.34
N GLU A 434 -20.42 -28.24 -11.71
CA GLU A 434 -21.64 -28.13 -10.90
C GLU A 434 -22.92 -28.28 -11.76
N GLU A 435 -22.96 -27.72 -12.97
CA GLU A 435 -24.06 -27.90 -13.93
C GLU A 435 -24.18 -29.36 -14.40
N ALA A 436 -23.05 -30.00 -14.72
CA ALA A 436 -23.03 -31.40 -15.12
C ALA A 436 -23.49 -32.34 -13.99
N GLU A 437 -23.10 -32.06 -12.74
CA GLU A 437 -23.54 -32.81 -11.58
C GLU A 437 -25.05 -32.62 -11.32
N ARG A 438 -25.56 -31.39 -11.45
CA ARG A 438 -27.01 -31.14 -11.34
C ARG A 438 -27.82 -31.90 -12.37
N LEU A 439 -27.39 -31.87 -13.64
CA LEU A 439 -28.09 -32.60 -14.71
C LEU A 439 -28.13 -34.11 -14.42
N ARG A 440 -27.01 -34.68 -13.96
CA ARG A 440 -26.94 -36.10 -13.58
C ARG A 440 -27.90 -36.45 -12.44
N LEU A 441 -27.95 -35.61 -11.40
CA LEU A 441 -28.84 -35.82 -10.26
C LEU A 441 -30.32 -35.67 -10.64
N GLU A 442 -30.63 -34.76 -11.56
CA GLU A 442 -31.99 -34.55 -12.06
C GLU A 442 -32.46 -35.74 -12.91
N GLU A 443 -31.59 -36.30 -13.77
CA GLU A 443 -31.86 -37.53 -14.52
C GLU A 443 -32.09 -38.74 -13.60
N GLU A 444 -31.24 -38.91 -12.58
CA GLU A 444 -31.39 -39.99 -11.60
C GLU A 444 -32.71 -39.87 -10.81
N LYS A 445 -33.05 -38.65 -10.38
CA LYS A 445 -34.31 -38.38 -9.69
C LYS A 445 -35.51 -38.67 -10.58
N GLN A 446 -35.49 -38.25 -11.84
CA GLN A 446 -36.59 -38.54 -12.78
C GLN A 446 -36.77 -40.04 -13.00
N ARG A 447 -35.67 -40.81 -13.05
CA ARG A 447 -35.72 -42.27 -13.16
C ARG A 447 -36.39 -42.91 -11.94
N LEU A 448 -36.00 -42.51 -10.73
CA LEU A 448 -36.59 -43.03 -9.49
C LEU A 448 -38.07 -42.64 -9.36
N GLU A 449 -38.44 -41.43 -9.77
CA GLU A 449 -39.86 -41.00 -9.78
C GLU A 449 -40.70 -41.80 -10.78
N ALA A 450 -40.14 -42.12 -11.97
CA ALA A 450 -40.81 -42.97 -12.95
C ALA A 450 -41.00 -44.40 -12.42
N GLU A 451 -39.95 -44.98 -11.83
CA GLU A 451 -39.99 -46.33 -11.23
C GLU A 451 -41.03 -46.43 -10.10
N LYS A 452 -41.07 -45.43 -9.21
CA LYS A 452 -42.10 -45.36 -8.15
C LYS A 452 -43.51 -45.28 -8.74
N LYS A 453 -43.72 -44.45 -9.75
CA LYS A 453 -45.03 -44.29 -10.40
C LYS A 453 -45.49 -45.57 -11.08
N ASP A 454 -44.56 -46.28 -11.74
CA ASP A 454 -44.84 -47.57 -12.36
C ASP A 454 -45.22 -48.61 -11.30
N LEU A 455 -44.48 -48.69 -10.18
CA LEU A 455 -44.84 -49.55 -9.05
C LEU A 455 -46.22 -49.22 -8.48
N GLU A 456 -46.59 -47.94 -8.36
CA GLU A 456 -47.92 -47.52 -7.91
C GLU A 456 -49.02 -47.96 -8.88
N ASN A 457 -48.82 -47.81 -10.19
CA ASN A 457 -49.77 -48.27 -11.21
C ASN A 457 -49.93 -49.79 -11.17
N TYR A 458 -48.83 -50.53 -11.11
CA TYR A 458 -48.85 -51.99 -10.99
C TYR A 458 -49.53 -52.43 -9.70
N ARG A 459 -49.28 -51.76 -8.58
CA ARG A 459 -49.99 -52.01 -7.32
C ARG A 459 -51.49 -51.84 -7.52
N SER A 460 -51.94 -50.75 -8.15
CA SER A 460 -53.37 -50.51 -8.39
C SER A 460 -54.00 -51.56 -9.32
N GLU A 461 -53.36 -51.94 -10.42
CA GLU A 461 -53.85 -53.00 -11.32
C GLU A 461 -53.82 -54.39 -10.67
N PHE A 462 -52.76 -54.69 -9.92
CA PHE A 462 -52.61 -55.91 -9.12
C PHE A 462 -53.77 -56.07 -8.14
N PHE A 463 -54.04 -55.03 -7.32
CA PHE A 463 -55.10 -55.08 -6.31
C PHE A 463 -56.49 -54.99 -6.93
N GLY A 464 -56.63 -54.40 -8.12
CA GLY A 464 -57.86 -54.43 -8.93
C GLY A 464 -58.23 -55.86 -9.36
N ARG A 465 -57.30 -56.55 -10.05
CA ARG A 465 -57.47 -57.95 -10.49
C ARG A 465 -57.68 -58.89 -9.29
N MET A 466 -56.95 -58.68 -8.20
CA MET A 466 -57.12 -59.47 -6.97
C MET A 466 -58.47 -59.26 -6.29
N ARG A 467 -59.00 -58.03 -6.27
CA ARG A 467 -60.32 -57.74 -5.69
C ARG A 467 -61.44 -58.44 -6.46
N GLU A 468 -61.32 -58.55 -7.78
CA GLU A 468 -62.26 -59.28 -8.64
C GLU A 468 -62.26 -60.79 -8.35
N LEU A 469 -61.09 -61.39 -8.04
CA LEU A 469 -60.94 -62.82 -7.78
C LEU A 469 -61.24 -63.25 -6.33
N LEU A 470 -61.12 -62.34 -5.35
CA LEU A 470 -61.28 -62.63 -3.92
C LEU A 470 -62.51 -61.99 -3.25
N GLY A 471 -63.25 -61.14 -3.96
CA GLY A 471 -64.26 -60.22 -3.38
C GLY A 471 -65.37 -60.85 -2.53
N ASP A 472 -65.69 -62.14 -2.71
CA ASP A 472 -66.81 -62.82 -2.05
C ASP A 472 -66.42 -63.99 -1.13
N ARG A 473 -65.15 -64.07 -0.67
CA ARG A 473 -64.71 -65.18 0.20
C ARG A 473 -64.76 -64.83 1.69
N GLU A 474 -65.29 -65.75 2.49
CA GLU A 474 -65.40 -65.65 3.95
C GLU A 474 -64.00 -65.70 4.61
N GLY A 475 -63.65 -64.67 5.39
CA GLY A 475 -62.41 -64.63 6.20
C GLY A 475 -61.26 -63.73 5.70
N VAL A 476 -61.37 -63.14 4.50
CA VAL A 476 -60.36 -62.20 3.95
C VAL A 476 -61.00 -60.83 3.71
N ARG A 477 -60.44 -59.77 4.29
CA ARG A 477 -60.88 -58.39 4.04
C ARG A 477 -59.82 -57.62 3.27
N ILE A 478 -60.21 -56.98 2.18
CA ILE A 478 -59.33 -56.10 1.40
C ILE A 478 -59.52 -54.67 1.89
N VAL A 479 -58.47 -54.06 2.46
CA VAL A 479 -58.49 -52.68 2.95
C VAL A 479 -57.43 -51.89 2.16
N GLY A 480 -57.83 -51.08 1.18
CA GLY A 480 -56.87 -50.38 0.33
C GLY A 480 -55.99 -51.36 -0.49
N ASP A 481 -54.70 -51.39 -0.19
CA ASP A 481 -53.63 -52.18 -0.84
C ASP A 481 -53.06 -53.30 0.06
N ARG A 482 -53.86 -53.79 1.01
CA ARG A 482 -53.47 -54.89 1.90
C ARG A 482 -54.59 -55.91 2.08
N PHE A 483 -54.19 -57.17 2.20
CA PHE A 483 -55.06 -58.29 2.54
C PHE A 483 -55.02 -58.49 4.04
N VAL A 484 -56.15 -58.28 4.71
CA VAL A 484 -56.27 -58.43 6.15
C VAL A 484 -56.98 -59.74 6.46
N PHE A 485 -56.30 -60.60 7.20
CA PHE A 485 -56.81 -61.87 7.69
C PHE A 485 -57.02 -61.78 9.19
N SER A 486 -58.17 -62.25 9.68
CA SER A 486 -58.38 -62.37 11.12
C SER A 486 -57.48 -63.45 11.68
N SER A 487 -56.76 -63.16 12.76
CA SER A 487 -55.82 -64.11 13.37
C SER A 487 -56.51 -65.37 13.89
N GLU A 488 -57.79 -65.34 14.24
CA GLU A 488 -58.55 -66.50 14.72
C GLU A 488 -58.86 -67.52 13.63
N VAL A 489 -58.84 -67.07 12.37
CA VAL A 489 -59.04 -67.95 11.22
C VAL A 489 -57.72 -68.62 10.85
N LEU A 490 -56.62 -67.89 10.99
CA LEU A 490 -55.28 -68.38 10.66
C LEU A 490 -54.66 -69.23 11.77
N PHE A 491 -54.90 -68.90 13.03
CA PHE A 491 -54.21 -69.48 14.19
C PHE A 491 -55.19 -69.83 15.30
N ALA A 492 -54.82 -70.82 16.11
CA ALA A 492 -55.48 -71.01 17.40
C ALA A 492 -55.17 -69.84 18.35
N SER A 493 -56.04 -69.61 19.34
CA SER A 493 -55.85 -68.56 20.34
C SER A 493 -54.51 -68.75 21.08
N GLY A 494 -53.72 -67.67 21.18
CA GLY A 494 -52.41 -67.69 21.83
C GLY A 494 -51.29 -68.45 21.10
N SER A 495 -51.56 -69.10 19.95
CA SER A 495 -50.57 -69.85 19.17
C SER A 495 -50.11 -69.09 17.93
N ALA A 496 -48.91 -69.43 17.45
CA ALA A 496 -48.39 -69.03 16.14
C ALA A 496 -48.40 -70.17 15.11
N ASP A 497 -48.94 -71.33 15.45
CA ASP A 497 -49.08 -72.46 14.54
C ASP A 497 -50.28 -72.26 13.61
N LEU A 498 -49.99 -72.32 12.31
CA LEU A 498 -51.00 -72.10 11.28
C LEU A 498 -51.99 -73.27 11.27
N SER A 499 -53.28 -72.97 11.39
CA SER A 499 -54.34 -73.99 11.34
C SER A 499 -54.48 -74.55 9.92
N GLU A 500 -55.07 -75.74 9.74
CA GLU A 500 -55.32 -76.30 8.42
C GLU A 500 -56.21 -75.39 7.55
N GLY A 501 -57.21 -74.75 8.17
CA GLY A 501 -58.05 -73.76 7.50
C GLY A 501 -57.28 -72.49 7.14
N GLY A 502 -56.41 -72.02 8.02
CA GLY A 502 -55.54 -70.87 7.79
C GLY A 502 -54.54 -71.11 6.65
N ALA A 503 -53.94 -72.29 6.62
CA ALA A 503 -53.06 -72.75 5.56
C ALA A 503 -53.76 -72.74 4.20
N ALA A 504 -55.00 -73.23 4.13
CA ALA A 504 -55.80 -73.18 2.91
C ALA A 504 -56.10 -71.75 2.44
N GLN A 505 -56.35 -70.81 3.38
CA GLN A 505 -56.57 -69.40 3.03
C GLN A 505 -55.32 -68.71 2.50
N ILE A 506 -54.16 -68.91 3.15
CA ILE A 506 -52.88 -68.38 2.67
C ILE A 506 -52.50 -69.03 1.32
N ALA A 507 -52.78 -70.32 1.12
CA ALA A 507 -52.54 -71.01 -0.14
C ALA A 507 -53.28 -70.36 -1.33
N ASN A 508 -54.53 -69.97 -1.12
CA ASN A 508 -55.34 -69.27 -2.14
C ASN A 508 -54.78 -67.90 -2.49
N VAL A 509 -54.26 -67.14 -1.52
CA VAL A 509 -53.67 -65.83 -1.79
C VAL A 509 -52.29 -65.96 -2.44
N ALA A 510 -51.51 -66.95 -2.02
CA ALA A 510 -50.21 -67.22 -2.62
C ALA A 510 -50.26 -67.71 -4.07
N SER A 511 -51.30 -68.46 -4.47
CA SER A 511 -51.46 -68.84 -5.88
C SER A 511 -51.69 -67.60 -6.76
N ILE A 512 -52.57 -66.71 -6.32
CA ILE A 512 -52.84 -65.44 -7.02
C ILE A 512 -51.59 -64.55 -7.03
N LEU A 513 -50.86 -64.47 -5.91
CA LEU A 513 -49.60 -63.73 -5.84
C LEU A 513 -48.58 -64.24 -6.85
N ARG A 514 -48.47 -65.57 -7.03
CA ARG A 514 -47.55 -66.18 -8.00
C ARG A 514 -47.91 -65.83 -9.44
N ASP A 515 -49.19 -65.93 -9.77
CA ASP A 515 -49.67 -65.68 -11.13
C ASP A 515 -49.41 -64.21 -11.54
N ILE A 516 -49.62 -63.26 -10.62
CA ILE A 516 -49.42 -61.85 -10.93
C ILE A 516 -47.95 -61.43 -10.78
N SER A 517 -47.17 -62.08 -9.91
CA SER A 517 -45.74 -61.78 -9.74
C SER A 517 -44.92 -61.97 -11.01
N ALA A 518 -45.41 -62.78 -11.95
CA ALA A 518 -44.81 -62.97 -13.27
C ALA A 518 -44.95 -61.75 -14.18
N ASP A 519 -45.94 -60.88 -13.94
CA ASP A 519 -46.20 -59.67 -14.74
C ASP A 519 -45.37 -58.47 -14.27
N ILE A 520 -44.74 -58.53 -13.09
CA ILE A 520 -43.96 -57.41 -12.54
C ILE A 520 -42.55 -57.42 -13.16
N PRO A 521 -42.10 -56.30 -13.79
CA PRO A 521 -40.77 -56.20 -14.37
C PRO A 521 -39.65 -56.53 -13.37
N LYS A 522 -38.56 -57.13 -13.85
CA LYS A 522 -37.43 -57.57 -13.02
C LYS A 522 -36.62 -56.40 -12.44
N GLU A 523 -36.78 -55.23 -13.05
CA GLU A 523 -36.11 -53.98 -12.69
C GLU A 523 -36.65 -53.41 -11.37
N ILE A 524 -37.90 -53.76 -11.00
CA ILE A 524 -38.54 -53.30 -9.77
C ILE A 524 -38.23 -54.28 -8.64
N ASP A 525 -37.52 -53.83 -7.61
CA ASP A 525 -37.17 -54.66 -6.44
C ASP A 525 -38.34 -54.73 -5.43
N TRP A 526 -39.41 -55.43 -5.80
CA TRP A 526 -40.59 -55.61 -4.95
C TRP A 526 -40.47 -56.78 -3.95
N ILE A 527 -41.17 -56.69 -2.83
CA ILE A 527 -41.36 -57.75 -1.84
C ILE A 527 -42.82 -57.79 -1.34
N ILE A 528 -43.25 -58.93 -0.86
CA ILE A 528 -44.50 -59.09 -0.11
C ILE A 528 -44.16 -59.07 1.37
N ARG A 529 -44.72 -58.08 2.06
CA ARG A 529 -44.55 -57.91 3.50
C ARG A 529 -45.75 -58.50 4.23
N VAL A 530 -45.47 -59.39 5.18
CA VAL A 530 -46.42 -60.02 6.09
C VAL A 530 -46.30 -59.31 7.44
N ASP A 531 -47.30 -58.49 7.76
CA ASP A 531 -47.35 -57.68 8.97
C ASP A 531 -48.27 -58.37 10.00
N GLY A 532 -47.73 -58.76 11.15
CA GLY A 532 -48.47 -59.39 12.25
C GLY A 532 -48.86 -58.40 13.34
N HIS A 533 -50.09 -58.52 13.85
CA HIS A 533 -50.62 -57.64 14.90
C HIS A 533 -51.36 -58.43 15.99
N THR A 534 -51.36 -57.89 17.21
CA THR A 534 -52.11 -58.39 18.37
C THR A 534 -53.13 -57.37 18.87
N ASP A 535 -53.95 -57.76 19.83
CA ASP A 535 -54.69 -56.82 20.67
C ASP A 535 -53.80 -56.29 21.81
N ASP A 536 -54.38 -55.46 22.66
CA ASP A 536 -53.76 -54.82 23.80
C ASP A 536 -53.75 -55.68 25.08
N ARG A 537 -54.27 -56.92 25.03
CA ARG A 537 -54.27 -57.79 26.21
C ARG A 537 -52.84 -58.29 26.46
N PRO A 538 -52.31 -58.13 27.68
CA PRO A 538 -50.99 -58.67 28.00
C PRO A 538 -50.96 -60.20 27.89
N ILE A 539 -49.85 -60.74 27.40
CA ILE A 539 -49.59 -62.18 27.42
C ILE A 539 -49.33 -62.61 28.87
N TRP A 540 -49.93 -63.73 29.29
CA TRP A 540 -49.84 -64.22 30.67
C TRP A 540 -48.42 -64.72 30.99
N PRO A 541 -47.90 -64.48 32.22
CA PRO A 541 -46.61 -65.03 32.64
C PRO A 541 -46.58 -66.56 32.54
N GLY A 542 -45.63 -67.10 31.76
CA GLY A 542 -45.48 -68.54 31.51
C GLY A 542 -46.16 -69.06 30.23
N ALA A 543 -46.73 -68.18 29.40
CA ALA A 543 -47.12 -68.52 28.04
C ALA A 543 -45.90 -68.78 27.13
N GLU A 544 -46.13 -69.37 25.95
CA GLU A 544 -45.09 -69.71 24.97
C GLU A 544 -44.31 -68.48 24.46
N PHE A 545 -44.98 -67.34 24.33
CA PHE A 545 -44.39 -66.07 23.88
C PHE A 545 -44.27 -65.11 25.07
N ALA A 546 -43.17 -64.36 25.15
CA ALA A 546 -42.89 -63.44 26.24
C ALA A 546 -43.77 -62.19 26.21
N ASP A 547 -44.09 -61.69 25.01
CA ASP A 547 -44.93 -60.51 24.82
C ASP A 547 -45.67 -60.51 23.46
N ASN A 548 -46.45 -59.44 23.25
CA ASN A 548 -47.20 -59.23 22.02
C ASN A 548 -46.31 -58.98 20.79
N TRP A 549 -45.08 -58.48 20.96
CA TRP A 549 -44.13 -58.34 19.85
C TRP A 549 -43.71 -59.71 19.35
N GLU A 550 -43.29 -60.59 20.25
CA GLU A 550 -42.83 -61.93 19.93
C GLU A 550 -43.96 -62.75 19.29
N LEU A 551 -45.19 -62.71 19.85
CA LEU A 551 -46.35 -63.39 19.27
C LEU A 551 -46.68 -62.87 17.86
N SER A 552 -46.67 -61.56 17.66
CA SER A 552 -46.98 -60.96 16.35
C SER A 552 -45.93 -61.32 15.28
N GLN A 553 -44.65 -61.31 15.65
CA GLN A 553 -43.54 -61.65 14.78
C GLN A 553 -43.51 -63.15 14.46
N ALA A 554 -43.78 -64.00 15.45
CA ALA A 554 -43.87 -65.44 15.30
C ALA A 554 -44.99 -65.82 14.33
N ARG A 555 -46.19 -65.23 14.47
CA ARG A 555 -47.30 -65.46 13.54
C ARG A 555 -46.98 -65.02 12.11
N ALA A 556 -46.42 -63.82 11.94
CA ALA A 556 -46.00 -63.34 10.61
C ALA A 556 -44.95 -64.27 9.98
N LEU A 557 -43.98 -64.74 10.79
CA LEU A 557 -42.96 -65.67 10.35
C LEU A 557 -43.53 -67.04 9.98
N SER A 558 -44.51 -67.56 10.72
CA SER A 558 -45.20 -68.81 10.38
C SER A 558 -45.87 -68.76 9.01
N VAL A 559 -46.52 -67.62 8.69
CA VAL A 559 -47.11 -67.41 7.35
C VAL A 559 -46.02 -67.37 6.28
N VAL A 560 -44.94 -66.60 6.49
CA VAL A 560 -43.82 -66.54 5.53
C VAL A 560 -43.18 -67.91 5.33
N ARG A 561 -42.92 -68.66 6.41
CA ARG A 561 -42.36 -70.02 6.32
C ARG A 561 -43.27 -70.95 5.53
N PHE A 562 -44.58 -70.90 5.78
CA PHE A 562 -45.55 -71.67 5.01
C PHE A 562 -45.54 -71.27 3.51
N MET A 563 -45.48 -69.97 3.20
CA MET A 563 -45.40 -69.49 1.82
C MET A 563 -44.12 -69.94 1.09
N VAL A 564 -42.99 -69.98 1.78
CA VAL A 564 -41.73 -70.50 1.22
C VAL A 564 -41.77 -72.01 1.06
N GLN A 565 -42.04 -72.73 2.15
CA GLN A 565 -41.85 -74.18 2.23
C GLN A 565 -42.94 -74.96 1.50
N ASN A 566 -44.20 -74.53 1.60
CA ASN A 566 -45.34 -75.28 1.08
C ASN A 566 -45.86 -74.70 -0.24
N LEU A 567 -45.67 -73.40 -0.47
CA LEU A 567 -46.23 -72.72 -1.64
C LEU A 567 -45.15 -72.33 -2.66
N GLY A 568 -43.86 -72.37 -2.30
CA GLY A 568 -42.75 -72.14 -3.24
C GLY A 568 -42.59 -70.68 -3.67
N ILE A 569 -42.99 -69.73 -2.82
CA ILE A 569 -42.68 -68.32 -3.04
C ILE A 569 -41.20 -68.08 -2.69
N PRO A 570 -40.41 -67.39 -3.53
CA PRO A 570 -38.99 -67.16 -3.25
C PRO A 570 -38.79 -66.39 -1.94
N PRO A 571 -37.88 -66.84 -1.04
CA PRO A 571 -37.67 -66.20 0.26
C PRO A 571 -37.23 -64.74 0.14
N GLU A 572 -36.49 -64.37 -0.91
CA GLU A 572 -36.06 -63.00 -1.19
C GLU A 572 -37.21 -62.04 -1.54
N ARG A 573 -38.41 -62.57 -1.84
CA ARG A 573 -39.63 -61.78 -2.11
C ARG A 573 -40.55 -61.69 -0.90
N LEU A 574 -40.13 -62.14 0.28
CA LEU A 574 -40.96 -62.16 1.49
C LEU A 574 -40.26 -61.46 2.66
N SER A 575 -41.03 -60.71 3.46
CA SER A 575 -40.58 -60.16 4.74
C SER A 575 -41.63 -60.38 5.80
N ALA A 576 -41.23 -60.86 6.98
CA ALA A 576 -42.11 -61.03 8.13
C ALA A 576 -41.84 -59.95 9.18
N ASN A 577 -42.85 -59.17 9.54
CA ASN A 577 -42.73 -58.06 10.49
C ASN A 577 -43.78 -58.22 11.60
N GLY A 578 -43.36 -58.15 12.87
CA GLY A 578 -44.27 -58.05 14.02
C GLY A 578 -44.44 -56.62 14.48
N PHE A 579 -45.68 -56.16 14.68
CA PHE A 579 -46.00 -54.81 15.19
C PHE A 579 -46.59 -54.80 16.60
N GLY A 580 -46.81 -55.99 17.19
CA GLY A 580 -47.50 -56.14 18.46
C GLY A 580 -48.86 -55.43 18.47
N GLN A 581 -49.15 -54.77 19.60
CA GLN A 581 -50.40 -54.04 19.82
C GLN A 581 -50.37 -52.58 19.34
N TYR A 582 -49.24 -52.10 18.81
CA TYR A 582 -48.97 -50.66 18.64
C TYR A 582 -49.50 -50.06 17.32
N GLN A 583 -50.18 -50.86 16.50
CA GLN A 583 -50.89 -50.41 15.31
C GLN A 583 -52.34 -50.94 15.29
N PRO A 584 -53.20 -50.47 16.22
CA PRO A 584 -54.60 -50.87 16.26
C PRO A 584 -55.36 -50.25 15.08
N VAL A 585 -56.24 -51.03 14.45
CA VAL A 585 -57.17 -50.54 13.41
C VAL A 585 -58.45 -50.04 14.04
N ASN A 586 -58.82 -50.61 15.19
CA ASN A 586 -59.96 -50.19 15.97
C ASN A 586 -59.51 -49.93 17.41
N THR A 587 -59.67 -48.69 17.88
CA THR A 587 -59.24 -48.27 19.22
C THR A 587 -60.33 -48.42 20.28
N ASP A 588 -61.51 -48.90 19.91
CA ASP A 588 -62.60 -49.11 20.86
C ASP A 588 -62.26 -50.23 21.85
N ASP A 589 -62.66 -50.07 23.11
CA ASP A 589 -62.44 -51.09 24.15
C ASP A 589 -63.58 -52.14 24.14
N THR A 590 -63.66 -52.90 23.04
CA THR A 590 -64.67 -53.97 22.84
C THR A 590 -64.00 -55.28 22.42
N ASP A 591 -64.67 -56.41 22.62
CA ASP A 591 -64.14 -57.70 22.18
C ASP A 591 -64.06 -57.78 20.65
N GLU A 592 -64.99 -57.14 19.96
CA GLU A 592 -65.01 -56.99 18.51
C GLU A 592 -63.81 -56.18 18.00
N ALA A 593 -63.49 -55.06 18.64
CA ALA A 593 -62.32 -54.24 18.28
C ALA A 593 -61.00 -54.99 18.52
N ARG A 594 -60.89 -55.71 19.63
CA ARG A 594 -59.72 -56.58 19.89
C ARG A 594 -59.58 -57.67 18.84
N ALA A 595 -60.68 -58.32 18.45
CA ALA A 595 -60.67 -59.32 17.38
C ALA A 595 -60.22 -58.72 16.04
N GLN A 596 -60.62 -57.49 15.73
CA GLN A 596 -60.16 -56.78 14.53
C GLN A 596 -58.67 -56.41 14.56
N ASN A 597 -58.14 -56.08 15.75
CA ASN A 597 -56.72 -55.75 15.92
C ASN A 597 -55.82 -56.97 15.79
N ARG A 598 -56.28 -58.15 16.25
CA ARG A 598 -55.62 -59.45 16.03
C ARG A 598 -55.75 -59.87 14.57
N ARG A 599 -54.79 -59.46 13.74
CA ARG A 599 -54.80 -59.73 12.30
C ARG A 599 -53.41 -59.97 11.72
N ILE A 600 -53.39 -60.57 10.54
CA ILE A 600 -52.22 -60.59 9.65
C ILE A 600 -52.55 -59.76 8.41
N GLU A 601 -51.63 -58.88 8.01
CA GLU A 601 -51.75 -58.10 6.79
C GLU A 601 -50.70 -58.54 5.77
N LEU A 602 -51.10 -58.83 4.53
CA LEU A 602 -50.20 -59.04 3.41
C LEU A 602 -50.26 -57.83 2.48
N LYS A 603 -49.10 -57.26 2.14
CA LYS A 603 -49.02 -56.15 1.20
C LYS A 603 -47.80 -56.21 0.31
N LEU A 604 -47.92 -55.61 -0.88
CA LEU A 604 -46.82 -55.45 -1.82
C LEU A 604 -46.09 -54.13 -1.53
N THR A 605 -44.77 -54.16 -1.40
CA THR A 605 -43.94 -52.98 -1.17
C THR A 605 -42.63 -53.08 -1.96
N GLU A 606 -41.94 -51.97 -2.15
CA GLU A 606 -40.54 -51.95 -2.57
C GLU A 606 -39.65 -52.43 -1.39
N ARG A 607 -38.53 -53.07 -1.73
CA ARG A 607 -37.60 -53.69 -0.78
C ARG A 607 -36.85 -52.70 0.09
#